data_AF-A0A1G2K3G4-F1
#
_entry.id   AF-A0A1G2K3G4-F1
#
_cell.length_a   1.000
_cell.length_b   1.000
_cell.length_c   1.000
_cell.angle_alpha   90.00
_cell.angle_beta   90.00
_cell.angle_gamma   90.00
#
_symmetry.space_group_name_H-M   'P 1'
#
loop_
_entity.id
_entity.type
_entity.pdbx_description
1 polymer ?
#
loop_
_entity_poly.entity_id
_entity_poly.type
_entity_poly.pdbx_seq_one_letter_code
_entity_poly.pdbx_strand_id
1 'polypeptide(L)' 'MEPEILKKLEEQGQKIDVMCRSFEKLRKMFLWLIIISVAVVVLPAIGLLFVIPQFLSVYNTSGF' A
#
# COMPACT_ATOMS: atom_id res chain seq x y z
N MET A 1 43.00 -19.61 -9.09
CA MET A 1 41.87 -18.97 -8.40
C MET A 1 41.50 -19.87 -7.24
N GLU A 2 41.53 -19.36 -6.01
CA GLU A 2 41.36 -20.18 -4.80
C GLU A 2 39.91 -20.68 -4.66
N PRO A 3 39.69 -21.97 -4.38
CA PRO A 3 38.35 -22.58 -4.34
C PRO A 3 37.43 -21.99 -3.27
N GLU A 4 37.99 -21.39 -2.21
CA GLU A 4 37.22 -20.67 -1.18
C GLU A 4 36.50 -19.43 -1.71
N ILE A 5 37.08 -18.71 -2.66
CA ILE A 5 36.51 -17.47 -3.21
C ILE A 5 35.29 -17.81 -4.06
N LEU A 6 35.36 -18.88 -4.86
CA LEU A 6 34.24 -19.37 -5.67
C LEU A 6 33.07 -19.81 -4.79
N LYS A 7 33.34 -20.52 -3.70
CA LYS A 7 32.32 -20.94 -2.74
C LYS A 7 31.61 -19.75 -2.09
N LYS A 8 32.37 -18.70 -1.69
CA LYS A 8 31.78 -17.48 -1.12
C LYS A 8 30.97 -16.69 -2.14
N LEU A 9 31.38 -16.66 -3.42
CA LEU A 9 30.60 -16.05 -4.49
C LEU A 9 29.28 -16.80 -4.72
N GLU A 10 29.29 -18.13 -4.68
CA GLU A 10 28.09 -18.95 -4.84
C GLU A 10 27.11 -18.76 -3.67
N GLU A 11 27.62 -18.74 -2.44
CA GLU A 11 26.82 -18.44 -1.24
C GLU A 11 26.22 -17.02 -1.27
N GLN A 12 26.94 -16.04 -1.81
CA GLN A 12 26.43 -14.68 -2.00
C GLN A 12 25.37 -14.62 -3.10
N GLY A 13 25.58 -15.30 -4.23
CA GLY A 13 24.62 -15.39 -5.32
C GLY A 13 23.27 -15.95 -4.88
N GLN A 14 23.29 -17.01 -4.04
CA GLN A 14 22.07 -17.59 -3.48
C GLN A 14 21.31 -16.61 -2.57
N LYS A 15 22.01 -15.86 -1.72
CA LYS A 15 21.38 -14.85 -0.85
C LYS A 15 20.72 -13.73 -1.66
N ILE A 16 21.36 -13.32 -2.77
CA ILE A 16 20.84 -12.28 -3.67
C ILE A 16 19.57 -12.77 -4.40
N ASP A 17 19.53 -14.03 -4.85
CA ASP A 17 18.34 -14.60 -5.52
C ASP A 17 17.13 -14.63 -4.58
N VAL A 18 17.33 -15.10 -3.34
CA VAL A 18 16.29 -15.14 -2.31
C VAL A 18 15.78 -13.73 -1.99
N MET A 19 16.68 -12.74 -1.95
CA MET A 19 16.31 -11.35 -1.70
C MET A 19 15.52 -10.76 -2.88
N CYS A 20 15.94 -11.01 -4.13
CA CYS A 20 15.21 -10.58 -5.32
C CYS A 20 13.77 -11.13 -5.35
N ARG A 21 13.58 -12.42 -5.05
CA ARG A 21 12.24 -13.02 -4.97
C ARG A 21 11.36 -12.39 -3.88
N SER A 22 11.97 -11.90 -2.80
CA SER A 22 11.25 -11.23 -1.72
C SER A 22 10.81 -9.82 -2.14
N PHE A 23 11.62 -9.10 -2.92
CA PHE A 23 11.26 -7.79 -3.48
C PHE A 23 10.09 -7.86 -4.48
N GLU A 24 9.97 -8.93 -5.25
CA GLU A 24 8.82 -9.11 -6.15
C GLU A 24 7.49 -9.19 -5.40
N LYS A 25 7.48 -9.86 -4.24
CA LYS A 25 6.31 -9.92 -3.35
C LYS A 25 5.99 -8.54 -2.77
N LEU A 26 7.02 -7.79 -2.37
CA LEU A 26 6.85 -6.43 -1.83
C LEU A 26 6.25 -5.48 -2.86
N ARG A 27 6.62 -5.58 -4.15
CA ARG A 27 5.99 -4.76 -5.21
C ARG A 27 4.49 -4.99 -5.30
N LYS A 28 4.04 -6.25 -5.25
CA LYS A 28 2.61 -6.58 -5.33
C LYS A 28 1.85 -6.13 -4.07
N MET A 29 2.44 -6.31 -2.89
CA MET A 29 1.84 -5.83 -1.63
C MET A 29 1.80 -4.30 -1.53
N PHE A 30 2.84 -3.62 -2.01
CA PHE A 30 2.93 -2.16 -2.01
C PHE A 30 1.84 -1.51 -2.88
N LEU A 31 1.57 -2.07 -4.06
CA LEU A 31 0.47 -1.59 -4.91
C LEU A 31 -0.88 -1.70 -4.20
N TRP A 32 -1.15 -2.83 -3.56
CA TRP A 32 -2.42 -3.02 -2.85
C TRP A 32 -2.51 -2.13 -1.60
N LEU A 33 -1.39 -1.93 -0.90
CA LEU A 33 -1.30 -1.02 0.24
C LEU A 33 -1.58 0.44 -0.16
N ILE A 34 -1.09 0.89 -1.32
CA ILE A 34 -1.42 2.23 -1.86
C ILE A 34 -2.91 2.32 -2.16
N ILE A 35 -3.50 1.32 -2.82
CA ILE A 35 -4.93 1.32 -3.14
C ILE A 35 -5.77 1.41 -1.86
N ILE A 36 -5.44 0.61 -0.85
CA ILE A 36 -6.13 0.64 0.46
C ILE A 36 -5.93 2.00 1.13
N SER A 37 -4.70 2.51 1.18
CA SER A 37 -4.39 3.80 1.80
C SER A 37 -5.18 4.94 1.15
N VAL A 38 -5.21 4.97 -0.19
CA VAL A 38 -6.01 5.94 -0.94
C VAL A 38 -7.49 5.75 -0.66
N ALA A 39 -8.01 4.52 -0.68
CA ALA A 39 -9.42 4.25 -0.40
C ALA A 39 -9.82 4.71 1.01
N VAL A 40 -9.00 4.46 2.03
CA VAL A 40 -9.26 4.86 3.42
C VAL A 40 -9.30 6.38 3.59
N VAL A 41 -8.58 7.15 2.77
CA VAL A 41 -8.61 8.62 2.84
C VAL A 41 -9.70 9.21 1.94
N VAL A 42 -9.80 8.72 0.71
CA VAL A 42 -10.69 9.27 -0.33
C VAL A 42 -12.15 8.89 -0.07
N LEU A 43 -12.42 7.65 0.38
CA LEU A 43 -13.79 7.18 0.59
C LEU A 43 -14.53 7.97 1.69
N PRO A 44 -13.92 8.26 2.86
CA PRO A 44 -14.53 9.15 3.85
C PRO A 44 -14.63 10.60 3.37
N ALA A 45 -13.63 11.11 2.64
CA ALA A 45 -13.68 12.47 2.10
C ALA A 45 -14.87 12.66 1.16
N ILE A 46 -15.09 11.71 0.25
CA ILE A 46 -16.25 11.69 -0.64
C ILE A 46 -17.54 11.55 0.18
N GLY A 47 -17.59 10.65 1.17
CA GLY A 47 -18.74 10.49 2.05
C GLY A 47 -19.13 11.79 2.75
N LEU A 48 -18.16 12.57 3.24
CA LEU A 48 -18.41 13.88 3.86
C LEU A 48 -19.02 14.88 2.89
N LEU A 49 -18.57 14.92 1.63
CA LEU A 49 -19.15 15.80 0.61
C LEU A 49 -20.64 15.52 0.36
N PHE A 50 -21.09 14.28 0.55
CA PHE A 50 -22.51 13.90 0.44
C PHE A 50 -23.28 14.11 1.75
N VAL A 51 -22.67 13.81 2.90
CA VAL A 51 -23.34 13.93 4.21
C VAL A 51 -23.57 15.39 4.58
N ILE A 52 -22.60 16.28 4.36
CA ILE A 52 -22.71 17.71 4.72
C ILE A 52 -23.98 18.37 4.14
N PRO A 53 -24.28 18.32 2.82
CA PRO A 53 -25.48 18.96 2.28
C PRO A 53 -26.77 18.31 2.77
N GLN A 54 -26.79 16.99 2.98
CA GLN A 54 -27.95 16.29 3.57
C GLN A 54 -28.21 16.81 4.99
N PHE A 55 -27.15 16.94 5.79
CA PHE A 55 -27.22 17.44 7.17
C PHE A 55 -27.71 18.88 7.22
N LEU A 56 -27.20 19.76 6.35
CA LEU A 56 -27.66 21.15 6.22
C LEU A 56 -29.13 21.23 5.77
N SER A 57 -29.57 20.36 4.85
CA SER A 57 -30.97 20.30 4.43
C SER A 57 -31.90 19.90 5.56
N VAL A 58 -31.49 19.00 6.46
CA VAL A 58 -32.29 18.63 7.64
C VAL A 58 -32.47 19.83 8.54
N TYR A 59 -31.39 20.54 8.90
CA TYR A 59 -31.50 21.74 9.75
C TYR A 59 -32.32 22.87 9.13
N ASN A 60 -32.26 23.04 7.81
CA ASN A 60 -33.05 24.06 7.11
C ASN A 60 -34.53 23.65 6.95
N THR A 61 -34.83 22.35 6.93
CA THR A 61 -36.20 21.80 6.87
C THR A 61 -36.84 21.69 8.26
N SER A 62 -36.06 21.38 9.30
CA SER A 62 -36.52 21.18 10.67
C SER A 62 -36.32 22.41 11.56
N GLY A 63 -36.38 23.63 10.97
CA GLY A 63 -36.59 24.85 11.75
C GLY A 63 -37.75 24.66 12.74
N PHE A 64 -37.65 25.15 13.98
CA PHE A 64 -38.14 26.50 14.31
C PHE A 64 -38.54 27.35 13.11
#